data_AF-A0A4R5NSD1-F1
#
_entry.id   AF-A0A4R5NSD1-F1
#
_cell.length_a   1.000
_cell.length_b   1.000
_cell.length_c   1.000
_cell.angle_alpha   90.00
_cell.angle_beta   90.00
_cell.angle_gamma   90.00
#
_symmetry.space_group_name_H-M   'P 1'
#
loop_
_entity.id
_entity.type
_entity.pdbx_description
1 polymer ?
#
loop_
_entity_poly.entity_id
_entity_poly.type
_entity_poly.pdbx_seq_one_letter_code
_entity_poly.pdbx_strand_id
1 'polypeptide(L)' 'MSDQADEKEPKPTKIRRPMQGNCPKCHRPMSISYGLNRCPNCGFIFKSNFKVE' A
#
# COMPACT_ATOMS: atom_id res chain seq x y z
N MET A 1 24.33 25.76 -26.39
CA MET A 1 24.64 25.82 -24.95
C MET A 1 23.59 26.75 -24.35
N SER A 2 22.67 26.39 -23.47
CA SER A 2 22.54 25.20 -22.64
C SER A 2 21.10 25.12 -22.08
N ASP A 3 20.58 23.89 -22.07
CA ASP A 3 19.77 23.26 -21.02
C ASP A 3 18.54 24.02 -20.45
N GLN A 4 17.38 23.86 -21.12
CA GLN A 4 16.07 23.99 -20.47
C GLN A 4 15.78 22.72 -19.68
N ALA A 5 15.95 22.80 -18.35
CA ALA A 5 15.51 21.78 -17.42
C ALA A 5 13.98 21.80 -17.33
N ASP A 6 13.36 20.79 -17.95
CA ASP A 6 11.95 20.44 -17.85
C ASP A 6 11.64 20.03 -16.39
N GLU A 7 11.15 20.98 -15.58
CA GLU A 7 10.56 20.72 -14.26
C GLU A 7 9.30 19.88 -14.43
N LYS A 8 9.46 18.56 -14.50
CA LYS A 8 8.35 17.60 -14.42
C LYS A 8 7.77 17.65 -13.02
N GLU A 9 6.67 18.38 -12.88
CA GLU A 9 5.76 18.29 -11.73
C GLU A 9 5.59 16.81 -11.32
N PRO A 10 5.82 16.44 -10.05
CA PRO A 10 5.60 15.09 -9.59
C PRO A 10 4.10 14.84 -9.62
N LYS A 11 3.63 14.18 -10.69
CA LYS A 11 2.26 13.67 -10.80
C LYS A 11 1.92 12.99 -9.47
N PRO A 12 0.81 13.33 -8.80
CA PRO A 12 0.45 12.69 -7.54
C PRO A 12 0.34 11.20 -7.83
N THR A 13 1.34 10.44 -7.38
CA THR A 13 1.28 8.99 -7.37
C THR A 13 0.00 8.68 -6.61
N LYS A 14 -0.95 8.01 -7.26
CA LYS A 14 -2.18 7.55 -6.62
C LYS A 14 -1.75 6.56 -5.54
N ILE A 15 -1.37 7.07 -4.37
CA ILE A 15 -1.01 6.28 -3.19
C ILE A 15 -2.30 5.53 -2.89
N ARG A 16 -2.32 4.26 -3.29
CA ARG A 16 -3.51 3.43 -3.12
C ARG A 16 -3.75 3.35 -1.63
N ARG A 17 -4.89 3.89 -1.20
CA ARG A 17 -5.25 3.95 0.21
C ARG A 17 -5.24 2.52 0.78
N PRO A 18 -4.75 2.32 2.01
CA PRO A 18 -4.89 1.04 2.68
C PRO A 18 -6.37 0.68 2.77
N MET A 19 -6.69 -0.58 2.46
CA MET A 19 -8.04 -1.11 2.56
C MET A 19 -8.29 -1.63 3.98
N GLN A 20 -9.52 -1.51 4.46
CA GLN A 20 -9.90 -2.23 5.68
C GLN A 20 -10.12 -3.70 5.33
N GLY A 21 -9.54 -4.59 6.13
CA GLY A 21 -9.73 -6.04 5.98
C GLY A 21 -9.34 -6.78 7.24
N ASN A 22 -9.34 -8.11 7.18
CA ASN A 22 -9.04 -8.95 8.34
C ASN A 22 -7.66 -9.61 8.20
N CYS A 23 -6.96 -9.78 9.32
CA CYS A 23 -5.75 -10.58 9.34
C CYS A 23 -6.07 -12.04 9.00
N PRO A 24 -5.36 -12.70 8.08
CA PRO A 24 -5.61 -14.09 7.72
C PRO A 24 -5.29 -15.10 8.84
N LYS A 25 -4.59 -14.68 9.91
CA LYS A 25 -4.22 -15.56 11.03
C LYS A 25 -5.15 -15.41 12.23
N CYS A 26 -5.43 -14.19 12.68
CA CYS A 26 -6.27 -13.94 13.85
C CYS A 26 -7.67 -13.39 13.53
N HIS A 27 -7.97 -13.18 12.24
CA HIS A 27 -9.24 -12.64 11.73
C HIS A 27 -9.65 -11.29 12.33
N ARG A 28 -8.72 -10.59 12.98
CA ARG A 28 -8.97 -9.25 13.54
C ARG A 28 -8.97 -8.20 12.43
N PRO A 29 -9.81 -7.17 12.54
CA PRO A 29 -9.81 -6.05 11.62
C PRO A 29 -8.48 -5.30 11.69
N MET A 30 -7.94 -4.95 10.53
CA MET A 30 -6.73 -4.15 10.38
C MET A 30 -6.73 -3.42 9.03
N SER A 31 -5.94 -2.36 8.96
CA SER A 31 -5.62 -1.70 7.69
C SER A 31 -4.60 -2.53 6.92
N ILE A 32 -4.93 -2.86 5.68
CA ILE A 32 -4.12 -3.68 4.78
C ILE A 32 -3.68 -2.81 3.61
N SER A 33 -2.40 -2.50 3.56
CA SER A 33 -1.72 -1.81 2.46
C SER A 33 -1.50 -2.74 1.27
N TYR A 34 -1.22 -2.19 0.10
CA TYR A 34 -0.76 -2.99 -1.03
C TYR A 34 0.67 -3.48 -0.76
N GLY A 35 0.95 -4.76 -1.00
CA GLY A 35 2.26 -5.34 -0.72
C GLY A 35 2.32 -6.04 0.64
N LEU A 36 3.32 -5.77 1.46
CA LEU A 36 3.58 -6.50 2.71
C LEU A 36 2.87 -5.83 3.89
N ASN A 37 2.14 -6.62 4.67
CA ASN A 37 1.38 -6.18 5.83
C ASN A 37 1.77 -6.98 7.06
N ARG A 38 1.89 -6.28 8.18
CA ARG A 38 2.11 -6.90 9.49
C ARG A 38 0.89 -6.64 10.36
N CYS A 39 0.27 -7.69 10.85
CA CYS A 39 -0.87 -7.56 11.74
C CYS A 39 -0.43 -6.98 13.10
N PRO A 40 -1.07 -5.90 13.59
CA PRO A 40 -0.75 -5.33 14.90
C PRO A 40 -1.21 -6.23 16.07
N ASN A 41 -2.18 -7.12 15.85
CA ASN A 41 -2.74 -7.98 16.89
C ASN A 41 -1.92 -9.26 17.14
N CYS A 42 -1.49 -9.94 16.08
CA CYS A 42 -0.79 -11.23 16.20
C CYS A 42 0.64 -11.24 15.63
N GLY A 43 1.10 -10.11 15.06
CA GLY A 43 2.42 -9.98 14.46
C GLY A 43 2.62 -10.72 13.14
N PHE A 44 1.58 -11.40 12.60
CA PHE A 44 1.67 -12.15 11.36
C PHE A 44 1.95 -11.23 10.16
N ILE A 45 2.93 -11.59 9.35
CA ILE A 45 3.32 -10.86 8.15
C ILE A 45 2.75 -11.59 6.93
N PHE A 46 2.00 -10.88 6.09
CA PHE A 46 1.41 -11.44 4.88
C PHE A 46 1.47 -10.45 3.73
N LYS A 47 1.51 -10.97 2.49
CA LYS A 47 1.48 -10.15 1.28
C LYS A 47 0.05 -10.07 0.75
N SER A 48 -0.43 -8.85 0.55
CA SER A 48 -1.77 -8.54 0.09
C SER A 48 -1.72 -8.24 -1.40
N ASN A 49 -2.11 -9.24 -2.19
CA ASN A 49 -2.30 -9.09 -3.63
C ASN A 49 -3.77 -8.75 -3.89
N PHE A 50 -4.21 -7.56 -3.48
CA PHE A 50 -5.54 -7.07 -3.83
C PHE A 50 -5.64 -6.96 -5.35
N LYS A 51 -6.24 -7.98 -5.99
CA LYS A 51 -6.78 -7.84 -7.34
C LYS A 51 -7.98 -6.92 -7.20
N VAL A 52 -7.81 -5.68 -7.61
CA VAL A 52 -8.93 -4.75 -7.77
C VAL A 52 -9.55 -5.16 -9.10
N GLU A 53 -10.67 -5.88 -9.06
CA GLU A 53 -11.53 -6.13 -10.23
C GLU A 53 -12.17 -4.81 -10.70
#